data_AF-A0A975NIW9-F1
#
_entry.id   AF-A0A975NIW9-F1
#
_cell.length_a   1.000
_cell.length_b   1.000
_cell.length_c   1.000
_cell.angle_alpha   90.00
_cell.angle_beta   90.00
_cell.angle_gamma   90.00
#
_symmetry.space_group_name_H-M   'P 1'
#
loop_
_entity.id
_entity.type
_entity.pdbx_description
1 polymer ?
#
loop_
_entity_poly.entity_id
_entity_poly.type
_entity_poly.pdbx_seq_one_letter_code
_entity_poly.pdbx_strand_id
1 'polypeptide(L)'
;MTTVAELPAGFADKVLSAQATFRSVMDAMARPGSVQRIAAVAGAPAAMMRGTAAIALTLFDHDTPLWLDPRMSETSDVSKWLRFHTGAPVIANSSVCSFALIGDARTLPALDRFGFGSNEYPDRSTTLILQVQSLAQGPAFELRGPGIDGTAILRAALQPVDLFDRLTINAALFPRGIDVVLVADDAIVAIPRTTRVAAKGD
;
A
#
# COMPACT_ATOMS: atom_id res chain seq x y z
N MET A 1 13.77 -21.25 -29.06
CA MET A 1 12.38 -21.19 -28.56
C MET A 1 12.38 -20.27 -27.37
N THR A 2 11.92 -19.04 -27.53
CA THR A 2 11.73 -18.11 -26.42
C THR A 2 10.48 -18.59 -25.69
N THR A 3 10.66 -19.22 -24.54
CA THR A 3 9.54 -19.63 -23.68
C THR A 3 8.74 -18.37 -23.35
N VAL A 4 7.46 -18.34 -23.72
CA VAL A 4 6.53 -17.35 -23.19
C VAL A 4 6.49 -17.60 -21.70
N ALA A 5 7.07 -16.71 -20.90
CA ALA A 5 6.94 -16.80 -19.45
C ALA A 5 5.45 -16.70 -19.12
N GLU A 6 4.86 -17.79 -18.61
CA GLU A 6 3.48 -17.79 -18.17
C GLU A 6 3.31 -16.79 -17.04
N LEU A 7 2.36 -15.86 -17.19
CA LEU A 7 2.05 -14.90 -16.14
C LEU A 7 1.45 -15.63 -14.94
N PRO A 8 1.88 -15.32 -13.70
CA PRO A 8 1.25 -15.88 -12.52
C PRO A 8 -0.27 -15.67 -12.52
N ALA A 9 -1.03 -16.70 -12.14
CA ALA A 9 -2.48 -16.63 -12.08
C ALA A 9 -2.96 -15.61 -11.04
N GLY A 10 -4.13 -15.00 -11.28
CA GLY A 10 -4.80 -14.14 -10.31
C GLY A 10 -5.51 -14.98 -9.23
N PHE A 11 -6.59 -14.43 -8.66
CA PHE A 11 -7.45 -15.20 -7.74
C PHE A 11 -8.10 -16.40 -8.42
N ALA A 12 -8.18 -17.53 -7.70
CA ALA A 12 -8.93 -18.70 -8.14
C ALA A 12 -10.44 -18.43 -8.18
N ASP A 13 -11.00 -17.87 -7.09
CA ASP A 13 -12.36 -17.31 -7.06
C ASP A 13 -12.27 -15.78 -7.00
N LYS A 14 -12.46 -15.12 -8.14
CA LYS A 14 -12.30 -13.67 -8.26
C LYS A 14 -13.23 -12.88 -7.33
N VAL A 15 -14.47 -13.32 -7.17
CA VAL A 15 -15.50 -12.54 -6.47
C VAL A 15 -15.30 -12.65 -4.96
N LEU A 16 -15.22 -13.88 -4.44
CA LEU A 16 -15.08 -14.09 -2.99
C LEU A 16 -13.73 -13.59 -2.49
N SER A 17 -12.66 -13.80 -3.26
CA SER A 17 -11.31 -13.35 -2.89
C SER A 17 -11.20 -11.83 -2.86
N ALA A 18 -11.75 -11.14 -3.86
CA ALA A 18 -11.75 -9.67 -3.89
C ALA A 18 -12.59 -9.10 -2.74
N GLN A 19 -13.77 -9.66 -2.46
CA GLN A 19 -14.63 -9.19 -1.37
C GLN A 19 -13.99 -9.39 0.02
N ALA A 20 -13.35 -10.52 0.26
CA ALA A 20 -12.62 -10.80 1.50
C ALA A 20 -11.39 -9.89 1.66
N THR A 21 -10.65 -9.67 0.57
CA THR A 21 -9.48 -8.77 0.56
C THR A 21 -9.90 -7.33 0.82
N PHE A 22 -10.96 -6.85 0.15
CA PHE A 22 -11.51 -5.50 0.36
C PHE A 22 -11.90 -5.30 1.82
N ARG A 23 -12.59 -6.27 2.42
CA ARG A 23 -12.94 -6.22 3.84
C ARG A 23 -11.72 -6.11 4.75
N SER A 24 -10.66 -6.87 4.45
CA SER A 24 -9.41 -6.83 5.23
C SER A 24 -8.73 -5.46 5.13
N VAL A 25 -8.73 -4.83 3.95
CA VAL A 25 -8.20 -3.47 3.75
C VAL A 25 -9.05 -2.44 4.47
N MET A 26 -10.38 -2.52 4.36
CA MET A 26 -11.31 -1.62 5.07
C MET A 26 -11.16 -1.74 6.59
N ASP A 27 -11.01 -2.96 7.10
CA ASP A 27 -10.75 -3.23 8.51
C ASP A 27 -9.41 -2.65 8.99
N ALA A 28 -8.37 -2.68 8.15
CA ALA A 28 -7.08 -2.07 8.44
C ALA A 28 -7.18 -0.54 8.46
N MET A 29 -7.92 0.05 7.52
CA MET A 29 -8.16 1.49 7.43
C MET A 29 -9.02 2.01 8.60
N ALA A 30 -10.03 1.24 9.02
CA ALA A 30 -10.93 1.60 10.11
C ALA A 30 -10.29 1.44 11.50
N ARG A 31 -9.25 0.62 11.62
CA ARG A 31 -8.49 0.38 12.86
C ARG A 31 -6.99 0.60 12.62
N PRO A 32 -6.55 1.85 12.40
CA PRO A 32 -5.16 2.15 12.04
C PRO A 32 -4.15 1.55 13.02
N GLY A 33 -3.05 1.01 12.49
CA GLY A 33 -2.03 0.33 13.30
C GLY A 33 -2.34 -1.13 13.68
N SER A 34 -3.58 -1.60 13.50
CA SER A 34 -3.92 -3.00 13.73
C SER A 34 -3.50 -3.87 12.55
N VAL A 35 -2.89 -5.02 12.84
CA VAL A 35 -2.52 -6.00 11.81
C VAL A 35 -3.76 -6.76 11.37
N GLN A 36 -4.07 -6.70 10.08
CA GLN A 36 -5.06 -7.55 9.42
C GLN A 36 -4.35 -8.57 8.53
N ARG A 37 -5.03 -9.66 8.18
CA ARG A 37 -4.49 -10.69 7.27
C ARG A 37 -5.37 -10.87 6.05
N ILE A 38 -4.75 -10.90 4.88
CA ILE A 38 -5.42 -11.26 3.63
C ILE A 38 -5.32 -12.77 3.45
N ALA A 39 -6.44 -13.47 3.63
CA ALA A 39 -6.49 -14.93 3.45
C ALA A 39 -6.52 -15.37 1.97
N ALA A 40 -6.95 -14.48 1.07
CA ALA A 40 -7.03 -14.77 -0.35
C ALA A 40 -5.65 -15.02 -0.95
N VAL A 41 -5.53 -16.08 -1.75
CA VAL A 41 -4.29 -16.47 -2.41
C VAL A 41 -4.39 -16.15 -3.90
N ALA A 42 -3.36 -15.47 -4.41
CA ALA A 42 -3.13 -15.27 -5.83
C ALA A 42 -1.66 -15.57 -6.15
N GLY A 43 -1.40 -15.95 -7.41
CA GLY A 43 -0.04 -15.90 -7.93
C GLY A 43 0.43 -14.44 -8.03
N ALA A 44 1.73 -14.22 -7.92
CA ALA A 44 2.32 -12.89 -7.96
C ALA A 44 3.67 -12.92 -8.67
N PRO A 45 4.05 -11.85 -9.39
CA PRO A 45 5.43 -11.63 -9.80
C PRO A 45 6.37 -11.60 -8.59
N ALA A 46 7.63 -12.01 -8.77
CA ALA A 46 8.57 -12.20 -7.66
C ALA A 46 8.85 -10.93 -6.81
N ALA A 47 8.65 -9.74 -7.37
CA ALA A 47 8.82 -8.47 -6.65
C ALA A 47 7.63 -8.14 -5.72
N MET A 48 6.48 -8.78 -5.92
CA MET A 48 5.25 -8.51 -5.16
C MET A 48 5.05 -9.55 -4.05
N MET A 49 4.74 -9.07 -2.85
CA MET A 49 4.23 -9.88 -1.75
C MET A 49 2.78 -10.30 -2.02
N ARG A 50 2.35 -11.40 -1.39
CA ARG A 50 1.00 -11.98 -1.57
C ARG A 50 -0.10 -10.95 -1.30
N GLY A 51 0.02 -10.19 -0.22
CA GLY A 51 -0.91 -9.12 0.15
C GLY A 51 -0.94 -7.99 -0.87
N THR A 52 0.22 -7.59 -1.43
CA THR A 52 0.30 -6.55 -2.47
C THR A 52 -0.43 -6.99 -3.74
N ALA A 53 -0.22 -8.24 -4.17
CA ALA A 53 -0.90 -8.81 -5.33
C ALA A 53 -2.42 -8.91 -5.10
N ALA A 54 -2.84 -9.36 -3.92
CA ALA A 54 -4.26 -9.45 -3.58
C ALA A 54 -4.93 -8.06 -3.54
N ILE A 55 -4.27 -7.05 -2.95
CA ILE A 55 -4.74 -5.65 -2.97
C ILE A 55 -4.88 -5.17 -4.41
N ALA A 56 -3.88 -5.41 -5.26
CA ALA A 56 -3.92 -4.99 -6.66
C ALA A 56 -5.09 -5.61 -7.42
N LEU A 57 -5.33 -6.91 -7.28
CA LEU A 57 -6.45 -7.61 -7.91
C LEU A 57 -7.83 -7.18 -7.40
N THR A 58 -7.88 -6.50 -6.24
CA THR A 58 -9.12 -6.10 -5.59
C THR A 58 -9.46 -4.64 -5.84
N LEU A 59 -8.46 -3.76 -5.82
CA LEU A 59 -8.67 -2.32 -5.84
C LEU A 59 -8.33 -1.66 -7.16
N PHE A 60 -7.53 -2.31 -8.02
CA PHE A 60 -7.07 -1.68 -9.24
C PHE A 60 -7.95 -2.05 -10.42
N ASP A 61 -8.19 -1.06 -11.25
CA ASP A 61 -8.87 -1.17 -12.53
C ASP A 61 -8.28 -0.17 -13.54
N HIS A 62 -8.88 -0.11 -14.73
CA HIS A 62 -8.48 0.79 -15.81
C HIS A 62 -8.52 2.29 -15.48
N ASP A 63 -9.26 2.71 -14.44
CA ASP A 63 -9.37 4.10 -14.00
C ASP A 63 -8.39 4.44 -12.85
N THR A 64 -7.58 3.48 -12.42
CA THR A 64 -6.60 3.65 -11.33
C THR A 64 -5.16 3.68 -11.86
N PRO A 65 -4.62 4.86 -12.25
CA PRO A 65 -3.22 4.96 -12.66
C PRO A 65 -2.26 4.55 -11.54
N LEU A 66 -1.29 3.70 -11.88
CA LEU A 66 -0.33 3.10 -10.96
C LEU A 66 1.07 3.68 -11.19
N TRP A 67 1.76 4.02 -10.12
CA TRP A 67 3.20 4.26 -10.14
C TRP A 67 3.94 3.08 -9.53
N LEU A 68 5.06 2.67 -10.13
CA LEU A 68 5.93 1.60 -9.64
C LEU A 68 7.27 2.19 -9.24
N ASP A 69 7.79 1.81 -8.08
CA ASP A 69 9.16 2.15 -7.70
C ASP A 69 10.21 1.44 -8.60
N PRO A 70 11.50 1.82 -8.52
CA PRO A 70 12.54 1.17 -9.32
C PRO A 70 12.62 -0.35 -9.13
N ARG A 71 12.31 -0.85 -7.92
CA ARG A 71 12.30 -2.29 -7.64
C ARG A 71 11.15 -3.01 -8.35
N MET A 72 9.96 -2.45 -8.33
CA MET A 72 8.76 -2.99 -9.00
C MET A 72 8.83 -2.84 -10.53
N SER A 73 9.57 -1.87 -11.03
CA SER A 73 9.76 -1.61 -12.47
C SER A 73 11.06 -2.18 -13.06
N GLU A 74 11.88 -2.86 -12.24
CA GLU A 74 13.16 -3.46 -12.67
C GLU A 74 12.99 -4.42 -13.87
N THR A 75 11.88 -5.14 -13.91
CA THR A 75 11.47 -5.97 -15.04
C THR A 75 10.04 -5.62 -15.48
N SER A 76 9.65 -6.07 -16.68
CA SER A 76 8.29 -5.88 -17.18
C SER A 76 7.23 -6.76 -16.51
N ASP A 77 7.61 -7.66 -15.60
CA ASP A 77 6.72 -8.72 -15.14
C ASP A 77 5.57 -8.18 -14.29
N VAL A 78 5.89 -7.24 -13.38
CA VAL A 78 4.88 -6.55 -12.55
C VAL A 78 3.91 -5.76 -13.42
N SER A 79 4.41 -4.94 -14.35
CA SER A 79 3.55 -4.12 -15.21
C SER A 79 2.69 -4.95 -16.18
N LYS A 80 3.24 -6.02 -16.75
CA LYS A 80 2.48 -6.96 -17.60
C LYS A 80 1.40 -7.68 -16.79
N TRP A 81 1.73 -8.15 -15.59
CA TRP A 81 0.78 -8.86 -14.72
C TRP A 81 -0.36 -7.95 -14.27
N LEU A 82 -0.06 -6.73 -13.82
CA LEU A 82 -1.07 -5.72 -13.44
C LEU A 82 -1.97 -5.41 -14.63
N ARG A 83 -1.41 -5.05 -15.78
CA ARG A 83 -2.18 -4.74 -16.99
C ARG A 83 -3.08 -5.89 -17.41
N PHE A 84 -2.60 -7.14 -17.32
CA PHE A 84 -3.37 -8.32 -17.71
C PHE A 84 -4.55 -8.58 -16.77
N HIS A 85 -4.35 -8.53 -15.46
CA HIS A 85 -5.39 -8.90 -14.50
C HIS A 85 -6.34 -7.75 -14.11
N THR A 86 -5.85 -6.51 -14.11
CA THR A 86 -6.61 -5.35 -13.62
C THR A 86 -6.92 -4.33 -14.72
N GLY A 87 -6.14 -4.33 -15.81
CA GLY A 87 -6.24 -3.29 -16.84
C GLY A 87 -5.69 -1.93 -16.41
N ALA A 88 -5.14 -1.81 -15.19
CA ALA A 88 -4.67 -0.55 -14.65
C ALA A 88 -3.47 0.02 -15.43
N PRO A 89 -3.48 1.32 -15.78
CA PRO A 89 -2.39 1.93 -16.52
C PRO A 89 -1.19 2.21 -15.60
N VAL A 90 -0.03 1.68 -15.94
CA VAL A 90 1.23 2.01 -15.27
C VAL A 90 1.81 3.29 -15.89
N ILE A 91 2.04 4.30 -15.06
CA ILE A 91 2.50 5.63 -15.48
C ILE A 91 3.83 6.01 -14.80
N ALA A 92 4.62 6.85 -15.48
CA ALA A 92 5.89 7.32 -14.96
C ALA A 92 5.76 8.45 -13.92
N ASN A 93 4.68 9.25 -14.02
CA ASN A 93 4.48 10.41 -13.17
C ASN A 93 3.74 10.04 -11.87
N SER A 94 4.45 10.06 -10.74
CA SER A 94 3.89 9.76 -9.42
C SER A 94 2.87 10.80 -8.93
N SER A 95 2.90 12.04 -9.43
CA SER A 95 2.04 13.11 -8.90
C SER A 95 0.57 12.99 -9.30
N VAL A 96 0.27 12.10 -10.25
CA VAL A 96 -1.09 11.86 -10.78
C VAL A 96 -1.51 10.39 -10.68
N CYS A 97 -0.80 9.57 -9.89
CA CYS A 97 -1.17 8.18 -9.66
C CYS A 97 -2.20 8.05 -8.52
N SER A 98 -3.15 7.13 -8.68
CA SER A 98 -4.10 6.76 -7.62
C SER A 98 -3.45 5.83 -6.60
N PHE A 99 -2.60 4.92 -7.08
CA PHE A 99 -1.83 4.03 -6.22
C PHE A 99 -0.35 4.01 -6.60
N ALA A 100 0.51 3.87 -5.60
CA ALA A 100 1.93 3.63 -5.81
C ALA A 100 2.33 2.29 -5.18
N LEU A 101 2.93 1.39 -5.96
CA LEU A 101 3.48 0.13 -5.45
C LEU A 101 4.97 0.30 -5.17
N ILE A 102 5.36 0.11 -3.92
CA ILE A 102 6.73 0.30 -3.46
C ILE A 102 7.28 -1.05 -2.99
N GLY A 103 8.19 -1.63 -3.78
CA GLY A 103 8.82 -2.91 -3.48
C GLY A 103 10.05 -2.81 -2.59
N ASP A 104 10.78 -1.69 -2.66
CA ASP A 104 11.87 -1.36 -1.74
C ASP A 104 11.62 0.00 -1.10
N ALA A 105 11.16 -0.05 0.15
CA ALA A 105 10.80 1.13 0.90
C ALA A 105 11.97 2.11 1.11
N ARG A 106 13.24 1.67 1.03
CA ARG A 106 14.41 2.57 1.08
C ARG A 106 14.48 3.53 -0.11
N THR A 107 13.84 3.17 -1.22
CA THR A 107 13.78 3.97 -2.44
C THR A 107 12.53 4.87 -2.50
N LEU A 108 11.71 4.88 -1.45
CA LEU A 108 10.52 5.73 -1.35
C LEU A 108 10.92 7.20 -1.55
N PRO A 109 10.41 7.87 -2.61
CA PRO A 109 10.70 9.27 -2.84
C PRO A 109 10.12 10.16 -1.75
N ALA A 110 10.46 11.45 -1.79
CA ALA A 110 9.77 12.45 -0.98
C ALA A 110 8.26 12.40 -1.24
N LEU A 111 7.47 12.46 -0.15
CA LEU A 111 6.02 12.24 -0.23
C LEU A 111 5.29 13.33 -1.02
N ASP A 112 5.90 14.51 -1.15
CA ASP A 112 5.40 15.63 -1.97
C ASP A 112 5.46 15.37 -3.48
N ARG A 113 6.10 14.28 -3.91
CA ARG A 113 6.04 13.81 -5.30
C ARG A 113 4.75 13.08 -5.65
N PHE A 114 3.92 12.73 -4.66
CA PHE A 114 2.64 12.06 -4.87
C PHE A 114 1.46 13.05 -4.82
N GLY A 115 0.32 12.62 -5.34
CA GLY A 115 -0.90 13.42 -5.30
C GLY A 115 -1.50 13.44 -3.91
N PHE A 116 -1.66 14.62 -3.29
CA PHE A 116 -2.37 14.74 -2.01
C PHE A 116 -3.90 14.88 -2.13
N GLY A 117 -4.44 14.83 -3.35
CA GLY A 117 -5.81 15.25 -3.63
C GLY A 117 -5.99 16.76 -3.52
N SER A 118 -7.24 17.22 -3.62
CA SER A 118 -7.62 18.64 -3.45
C SER A 118 -8.53 18.82 -2.23
N ASN A 119 -8.86 20.06 -1.89
CA ASN A 119 -9.81 20.32 -0.79
C ASN A 119 -11.23 19.83 -1.14
N GLU A 120 -11.60 19.91 -2.42
CA GLU A 120 -12.91 19.46 -2.94
C GLU A 120 -12.96 17.93 -3.09
N TYR A 121 -11.83 17.32 -3.44
CA TYR A 121 -11.68 15.89 -3.69
C TYR A 121 -10.46 15.33 -2.94
N PRO A 122 -10.49 15.30 -1.60
CA PRO A 122 -9.37 14.78 -0.81
C PRO A 122 -9.17 13.28 -1.03
N ASP A 123 -10.23 12.55 -1.37
CA ASP A 123 -10.24 11.12 -1.71
C ASP A 123 -9.44 10.81 -2.98
N ARG A 124 -9.19 11.79 -3.87
CA ARG A 124 -8.36 11.64 -5.08
C ARG A 124 -6.86 11.80 -4.82
N SER A 125 -6.41 11.41 -3.65
CA SER A 125 -5.01 11.33 -3.29
C SER A 125 -4.40 9.99 -3.68
N THR A 126 -3.07 9.92 -3.73
CA THR A 126 -2.34 8.67 -3.85
C THR A 126 -2.45 7.84 -2.56
N THR A 127 -2.74 6.55 -2.71
CA THR A 127 -2.53 5.54 -1.66
C THR A 127 -1.23 4.77 -1.93
N LEU A 128 -0.32 4.74 -0.96
CA LEU A 128 0.93 3.97 -1.07
C LEU A 128 0.72 2.54 -0.57
N ILE A 129 1.04 1.55 -1.40
CA ILE A 129 1.14 0.15 -0.99
C ILE A 129 2.63 -0.17 -0.80
N LEU A 130 3.08 -0.18 0.45
CA LEU A 130 4.48 -0.21 0.83
C LEU A 130 4.86 -1.57 1.41
N GLN A 131 5.71 -2.31 0.70
CA GLN A 131 6.23 -3.58 1.23
C GLN A 131 7.29 -3.33 2.30
N VAL A 132 7.12 -3.97 3.45
CA VAL A 132 8.01 -3.87 4.61
C VAL A 132 8.46 -5.24 5.05
N GLN A 133 9.59 -5.30 5.75
CA GLN A 133 10.18 -6.58 6.17
C GLN A 133 9.32 -7.32 7.20
N SER A 134 8.69 -6.59 8.12
CA SER A 134 7.88 -7.17 9.18
C SER A 134 6.87 -6.20 9.75
N LEU A 135 5.69 -6.72 10.11
CA LEU A 135 4.64 -6.05 10.89
C LEU A 135 4.49 -6.67 12.30
N ALA A 136 5.52 -7.38 12.76
CA ALA A 136 5.56 -8.01 14.09
C ALA A 136 6.88 -7.76 14.84
N GLN A 137 7.90 -7.24 14.15
CA GLN A 137 9.24 -6.97 14.68
C GLN A 137 9.61 -5.52 14.42
N GLY A 138 10.65 -5.01 15.09
CA GLY A 138 11.13 -3.64 14.96
C GLY A 138 10.60 -2.68 16.04
N PRO A 139 10.86 -1.37 15.89
CA PRO A 139 10.44 -0.35 16.83
C PRO A 139 8.92 -0.34 17.05
N ALA A 140 8.51 0.10 18.24
CA ALA A 140 7.11 0.33 18.56
C ALA A 140 6.72 1.79 18.24
N PHE A 141 5.57 1.96 17.62
CA PHE A 141 4.98 3.26 17.34
C PHE A 141 3.63 3.35 18.04
N GLU A 142 3.49 4.30 18.95
CA GLU A 142 2.22 4.61 19.58
C GLU A 142 1.43 5.54 18.65
N LEU A 143 0.28 5.09 18.19
CA LEU A 143 -0.58 5.77 17.23
C LEU A 143 -1.83 6.32 17.90
N ARG A 144 -2.34 7.44 17.40
CA ARG A 144 -3.61 8.06 17.77
C ARG A 144 -4.33 8.60 16.53
N GLY A 145 -5.65 8.78 16.65
CA GLY A 145 -6.49 9.36 15.60
C GLY A 145 -7.82 8.61 15.45
N PRO A 146 -8.64 8.98 14.45
CA PRO A 146 -9.88 8.29 14.15
C PRO A 146 -9.67 6.78 13.96
N GLY A 147 -10.56 5.96 14.55
CA GLY A 147 -10.45 4.49 14.53
C GLY A 147 -9.60 3.89 15.66
N ILE A 148 -8.98 4.71 16.51
CA ILE A 148 -8.22 4.29 17.68
C ILE A 148 -8.90 4.81 18.95
N ASP A 149 -9.25 3.92 19.87
CA ASP A 149 -9.70 4.31 21.22
C ASP A 149 -8.48 4.53 22.12
N GLY A 150 -8.20 5.80 22.45
CA GLY A 150 -6.99 6.18 23.18
C GLY A 150 -5.73 6.06 22.31
N THR A 151 -5.04 4.93 22.39
CA THR A 151 -3.76 4.65 21.70
C THR A 151 -3.70 3.24 21.16
N ALA A 152 -2.98 3.06 20.05
CA ALA A 152 -2.66 1.74 19.50
C ALA A 152 -1.14 1.59 19.36
N ILE A 153 -0.61 0.39 19.57
CA ILE A 153 0.82 0.11 19.39
C ILE A 153 1.00 -0.69 18.10
N LEU A 154 1.72 -0.11 17.13
CA LEU A 154 2.22 -0.82 15.96
C LEU A 154 3.68 -1.21 16.19
N ARG A 155 4.03 -2.48 15.97
CA ARG A 155 5.43 -2.92 15.84
C ARG A 155 5.74 -3.23 14.39
N ALA A 156 6.68 -2.52 13.79
CA ALA A 156 7.02 -2.73 12.38
C ALA A 156 8.49 -2.44 12.08
N ALA A 157 9.09 -3.27 11.22
CA ALA A 157 10.43 -3.11 10.71
C ALA A 157 10.35 -2.22 9.46
N LEU A 158 10.27 -0.91 9.71
CA LEU A 158 10.09 0.09 8.67
C LEU A 158 11.44 0.49 8.07
N GLN A 159 11.46 0.53 6.74
CA GLN A 159 12.37 1.35 5.98
C GLN A 159 11.48 2.27 5.11
N PRO A 160 11.87 3.53 4.84
CA PRO A 160 12.91 4.22 5.58
C PRO A 160 12.44 4.43 7.05
N VAL A 161 13.38 4.50 7.98
CA VAL A 161 13.07 4.53 9.44
C VAL A 161 12.33 5.79 9.91
N ASP A 162 12.30 6.81 9.06
CA ASP A 162 11.67 8.12 9.22
C ASP A 162 10.29 8.20 8.54
N LEU A 163 9.70 7.08 8.10
CA LEU A 163 8.40 7.08 7.41
C LEU A 163 7.33 7.90 8.14
N PHE A 164 7.21 7.73 9.46
CA PHE A 164 6.22 8.47 10.25
C PHE A 164 6.53 9.97 10.36
N ASP A 165 7.81 10.34 10.41
CA ASP A 165 8.21 11.75 10.38
C ASP A 165 7.84 12.38 9.04
N ARG A 166 8.02 11.65 7.93
CA ARG A 166 7.56 12.10 6.61
C ARG A 166 6.05 12.26 6.54
N LEU A 167 5.29 11.34 7.15
CA LEU A 167 3.81 11.38 7.16
C LEU A 167 3.22 12.55 7.95
N THR A 168 4.03 13.28 8.74
CA THR A 168 3.59 14.52 9.41
C THR A 168 3.11 15.59 8.43
N ILE A 169 3.54 15.53 7.16
CA ILE A 169 3.06 16.43 6.09
C ILE A 169 1.53 16.42 5.95
N ASN A 170 0.88 15.29 6.24
CA ASN A 170 -0.58 15.16 6.20
C ASN A 170 -1.28 16.08 7.22
N ALA A 171 -0.63 16.43 8.34
CA ALA A 171 -1.23 17.30 9.35
C ALA A 171 -1.40 18.74 8.87
N ALA A 172 -0.42 19.24 8.10
CA ALA A 172 -0.47 20.59 7.54
C ALA A 172 -1.44 20.72 6.36
N LEU A 173 -1.79 19.60 5.71
CA LEU A 173 -2.56 19.56 4.47
C LEU A 173 -4.02 19.12 4.65
N PHE A 174 -4.42 18.67 5.84
CA PHE A 174 -5.76 18.12 6.09
C PHE A 174 -6.87 19.05 5.56
N PRO A 175 -7.88 18.55 4.80
CA PRO A 175 -8.24 17.13 4.59
C PRO A 175 -7.42 16.38 3.52
N ARG A 176 -6.51 17.07 2.83
CA ARG A 176 -5.60 16.45 1.86
C ARG A 176 -4.53 15.64 2.58
N GLY A 177 -3.95 14.69 1.87
CA GLY A 177 -2.92 13.81 2.41
C GLY A 177 -2.84 12.50 1.65
N ILE A 178 -1.80 11.73 1.91
CA ILE A 178 -1.68 10.36 1.41
C ILE A 178 -2.07 9.36 2.48
N ASP A 179 -2.61 8.23 2.05
CA ASP A 179 -2.84 7.07 2.90
C ASP A 179 -1.77 6.00 2.60
N VAL A 180 -1.38 5.21 3.60
CA VAL A 180 -0.36 4.17 3.45
C VAL A 180 -0.92 2.83 3.90
N VAL A 181 -0.75 1.79 3.09
CA VAL A 181 -0.96 0.39 3.46
C VAL A 181 0.40 -0.30 3.46
N LEU A 182 0.87 -0.65 4.65
CA LEU A 182 2.05 -1.46 4.85
C LEU A 182 1.71 -2.92 4.59
N VAL A 183 2.57 -3.64 3.88
CA VAL A 183 2.38 -5.05 3.55
C VAL A 183 3.63 -5.84 3.96
N ALA A 184 3.44 -6.90 4.75
CA ALA A 184 4.47 -7.90 5.04
C ALA A 184 3.90 -9.28 4.72
N ASP A 185 4.30 -9.81 3.55
CA ASP A 185 3.73 -11.01 2.96
C ASP A 185 2.19 -10.92 2.80
N ASP A 186 1.40 -11.62 3.62
CA ASP A 186 -0.08 -11.57 3.62
C ASP A 186 -0.67 -10.70 4.74
N ALA A 187 0.16 -10.17 5.63
CA ALA A 187 -0.24 -9.26 6.68
C ALA A 187 -0.22 -7.81 6.19
N ILE A 188 -1.22 -7.03 6.61
CA ILE A 188 -1.33 -5.62 6.27
C ILE A 188 -1.62 -4.76 7.50
N VAL A 189 -1.14 -3.52 7.48
CA VAL A 189 -1.51 -2.46 8.42
C VAL A 189 -1.76 -1.20 7.61
N ALA A 190 -2.83 -0.48 7.88
CA ALA A 190 -3.07 0.81 7.25
C ALA A 190 -2.74 1.96 8.21
N ILE A 191 -2.24 3.05 7.63
CA ILE A 191 -1.97 4.34 8.26
C ILE A 191 -2.69 5.41 7.41
N PRO A 192 -3.99 5.66 7.65
CA PRO A 192 -4.70 6.75 7.01
C PRO A 192 -4.08 8.11 7.36
N ARG A 193 -4.31 9.12 6.51
CA ARG A 193 -3.75 10.48 6.62
C ARG A 193 -4.09 11.21 7.91
N THR A 194 -5.08 10.76 8.65
CA THR A 194 -5.49 11.30 9.96
C THR A 194 -4.73 10.69 11.12
N THR A 195 -4.04 9.57 10.92
CA THR A 195 -3.26 8.88 11.95
C THR A 195 -2.04 9.71 12.34
N ARG A 196 -1.75 9.78 13.65
CA ARG A 196 -0.62 10.51 14.21
C ARG A 196 0.20 9.58 15.10
N VAL A 197 1.51 9.79 15.12
CA VAL A 197 2.39 9.17 16.12
C VAL A 197 2.38 10.02 17.39
N ALA A 198 2.06 9.40 18.52
CA ALA A 198 2.13 10.02 19.85
C ALA A 198 3.50 9.80 20.50
N ALA A 199 4.10 8.62 20.30
CA ALA A 199 5.44 8.28 20.80
C ALA A 199 6.09 7.21 19.91
N LYS A 200 7.42 7.20 19.89
CA LYS A 200 8.23 6.15 19.26
C LYS A 200 9.05 5.47 20.36
N GLY A 201 8.88 4.17 20.50
CA GLY A 201 9.71 3.35 21.38
C GLY A 201 11.00 2.92 20.68
N ASP A 202 12.04 2.70 21.49
CA ASP A 202 13.33 2.16 21.05
C ASP A 202 13.24 0.69 20.60
#